data_AF-A0AAV2HPQ0-F1
#
_entry.id   AF-A0AAV2HPQ0-F1
#
_cell.length_a   1.000
_cell.length_b   1.000
_cell.length_c   1.000
_cell.angle_alpha   90.00
_cell.angle_beta   90.00
_cell.angle_gamma   90.00
#
_symmetry.space_group_name_H-M   'P 1'
#
loop_
_entity.id
_entity.type
_entity.pdbx_description
1 polymer ?
#
loop_
_entity_poly.entity_id
_entity_poly.type
_entity_poly.pdbx_seq_one_letter_code
_entity_poly.pdbx_strand_id
1 'polypeptide(L)'
;ERDEIHFESYARIEHVLTGFWLHALKDEDYIRKQFRAVEENQEHSMRGLRWDTANVRQVAASGESMYDDAFTIQYVEKAYVDDFNYVAGMVPFLLNLIKDRNDTVTLNAKKTHLTLTAMEELRRFMYVNGLTNKNRQKLMRNLRVIDLLVKILQCPLDAQPDEINLTSVFKEAYDTLYTYMIGRSRKNALYFAKYIDFFQTQFTQKGGIGLNVAQMIVELIRDKRKIVDRITHAQIDQFVTLLEKSQ
;
A
#
# COMPACT_ATOMS: atom_id res chain seq x y z
N GLU A 1 -30.41 -18.82 -30.49
CA GLU A 1 -30.37 -17.76 -29.46
C GLU A 1 -28.92 -17.48 -29.07
N ARG A 2 -28.59 -16.31 -28.51
CA ARG A 2 -27.29 -16.16 -27.83
C ARG A 2 -27.44 -16.80 -26.46
N ASP A 3 -26.68 -17.86 -26.19
CA ASP A 3 -26.54 -18.44 -24.85
C ASP A 3 -25.88 -17.40 -23.95
N GLU A 4 -26.68 -16.52 -23.37
CA GLU A 4 -26.21 -15.54 -22.40
C GLU A 4 -25.92 -16.25 -21.09
N ILE A 5 -24.65 -16.24 -20.67
CA ILE A 5 -24.22 -16.86 -19.42
C ILE A 5 -24.77 -16.04 -18.26
N HIS A 6 -25.56 -16.67 -17.40
CA HIS A 6 -26.05 -16.04 -16.18
C HIS A 6 -24.93 -15.84 -15.16
N PHE A 7 -24.93 -14.70 -14.47
CA PHE A 7 -24.07 -14.50 -13.31
C PHE A 7 -24.32 -15.57 -12.25
N GLU A 8 -23.28 -15.87 -11.46
CA GLU A 8 -23.26 -16.91 -10.42
C GLU A 8 -23.36 -18.36 -10.94
N SER A 9 -23.43 -18.54 -12.26
CA SER A 9 -23.33 -19.87 -12.87
C SER A 9 -21.93 -20.46 -12.65
N TYR A 10 -21.90 -21.77 -12.37
CA TYR A 10 -20.66 -22.53 -12.33
C TYR A 10 -20.18 -22.83 -13.75
N ALA A 11 -18.90 -22.58 -13.99
CA ALA A 11 -18.23 -22.76 -15.26
C ALA A 11 -16.84 -23.37 -15.07
N ARG A 12 -16.32 -23.99 -16.14
CA ARG A 12 -14.93 -24.41 -16.27
C ARG A 12 -14.27 -23.58 -17.36
N ILE A 13 -12.97 -23.34 -17.22
CA ILE A 13 -12.21 -22.51 -18.15
C ILE A 13 -11.30 -23.41 -18.98
N GLU A 14 -11.52 -23.42 -20.29
CA GLU A 14 -10.71 -24.13 -21.27
C GLU A 14 -9.94 -23.12 -22.13
N HIS A 15 -8.67 -23.40 -22.37
CA HIS A 15 -7.84 -22.62 -23.26
C HIS A 15 -8.11 -23.00 -24.72
N VAL A 16 -8.62 -22.04 -25.49
CA VAL A 16 -9.13 -22.24 -26.85
C VAL A 16 -8.15 -22.90 -27.82
N LEU A 17 -6.84 -22.60 -27.73
CA LEU A 17 -5.85 -23.12 -28.68
C LEU A 17 -5.28 -24.49 -28.31
N THR A 18 -5.11 -24.76 -27.01
CA THR A 18 -4.47 -25.99 -26.56
C THR A 18 -5.48 -27.05 -26.09
N GLY A 19 -6.73 -26.66 -25.85
CA GLY A 19 -7.74 -27.51 -25.22
C GLY A 19 -7.46 -27.81 -23.75
N PHE A 20 -6.56 -27.05 -23.11
CA PHE A 20 -6.17 -27.32 -21.72
C PHE A 20 -7.13 -26.62 -20.75
N TRP A 21 -7.49 -27.31 -19.69
CA TRP A 21 -8.39 -26.85 -18.65
C TRP A 21 -7.61 -26.16 -17.52
N LEU A 22 -8.19 -25.12 -16.93
CA LEU A 22 -7.60 -24.40 -15.79
C LEU A 22 -7.91 -25.13 -14.47
N HIS A 23 -6.89 -25.36 -13.65
CA HIS A 23 -6.98 -26.08 -12.37
C HIS A 23 -6.25 -25.36 -11.24
N ALA A 24 -6.80 -25.39 -10.04
CA ALA A 24 -6.07 -25.02 -8.83
C ALA A 24 -5.26 -26.22 -8.29
N LEU A 25 -3.93 -26.09 -8.23
CA LEU A 25 -3.06 -27.15 -7.70
C LEU A 25 -3.19 -27.21 -6.17
N LYS A 26 -3.92 -28.21 -5.68
CA LYS A 26 -4.21 -28.38 -4.25
C LYS A 26 -2.98 -28.64 -3.38
N ASP A 27 -1.96 -29.27 -3.97
CA ASP A 27 -0.75 -29.67 -3.25
C ASP A 27 0.41 -28.69 -3.45
N GLU A 28 0.23 -27.66 -4.29
CA GLU A 28 1.26 -26.67 -4.57
C GLU A 28 0.92 -25.28 -4.03
N ASP A 29 1.62 -24.91 -2.97
CA ASP A 29 1.57 -23.55 -2.45
C ASP A 29 2.27 -22.56 -3.40
N TYR A 30 1.64 -21.40 -3.60
CA TYR A 30 2.24 -20.28 -4.29
C TYR A 30 2.94 -19.35 -3.30
N ILE A 31 4.26 -19.32 -3.29
CA ILE A 31 4.96 -18.32 -2.47
C ILE A 31 4.96 -16.98 -3.21
N ARG A 32 4.21 -15.99 -2.71
CA ARG A 32 4.17 -14.64 -3.29
C ARG A 32 5.56 -14.04 -3.35
N LYS A 33 5.95 -13.47 -4.50
CA LYS A 33 7.28 -12.86 -4.72
C LYS A 33 7.71 -11.90 -3.60
N GLN A 34 6.77 -11.14 -3.04
CA GLN A 34 7.01 -10.16 -1.98
C GLN A 34 7.51 -10.78 -0.66
N PHE A 35 7.14 -12.04 -0.41
CA PHE A 35 7.55 -12.79 0.79
C PHE A 35 8.72 -13.73 0.53
N ARG A 36 9.11 -13.94 -0.74
CA ARG A 36 10.28 -14.77 -1.09
C ARG A 36 11.61 -14.16 -0.62
N ALA A 37 11.66 -12.83 -0.49
CA ALA A 37 12.88 -12.10 -0.12
C ALA A 37 12.98 -11.78 1.39
N VAL A 38 11.99 -12.19 2.19
CA VAL A 38 12.09 -12.06 3.65
C VAL A 38 12.92 -13.24 4.13
N GLU A 39 14.24 -13.03 4.25
CA GLU A 39 15.16 -13.99 4.87
C GLU A 39 14.65 -14.38 6.27
N GLU A 40 14.89 -15.62 6.70
CA GLU A 40 14.46 -16.15 8.01
C GLU A 40 14.89 -15.22 9.17
N ASN A 41 16.04 -14.53 9.05
CA ASN A 41 16.53 -13.57 10.04
C ASN A 41 15.67 -12.30 10.20
N GLN A 42 14.79 -11.98 9.25
CA GLN A 42 13.93 -10.78 9.31
C GLN A 42 12.53 -11.07 9.88
N GLU A 43 12.21 -12.31 10.23
CA GLU A 43 10.86 -12.70 10.68
C GLU A 43 10.45 -12.00 12.00
N HIS A 44 11.42 -11.78 12.88
CA HIS A 44 11.26 -11.04 14.14
C HIS A 44 11.22 -9.50 13.97
N SER A 45 11.66 -8.98 12.82
CA SER A 45 11.67 -7.53 12.55
C SER A 45 10.30 -6.99 12.18
N MET A 46 10.15 -5.66 12.15
CA MET A 46 8.93 -4.99 11.67
C MET A 46 8.61 -5.28 10.21
N ARG A 47 9.62 -5.61 9.40
CA ARG A 47 9.47 -5.99 7.99
C ARG A 47 8.87 -7.39 7.81
N GLY A 48 9.04 -8.26 8.79
CA GLY A 48 8.45 -9.61 8.83
C GLY A 48 6.96 -9.64 9.21
N LEU A 49 6.33 -8.50 9.51
CA LEU A 49 4.92 -8.44 9.88
C LEU A 49 4.01 -8.76 8.69
N ARG A 50 3.39 -9.93 8.71
CA ARG A 50 2.39 -10.33 7.71
C ARG A 50 1.05 -9.65 7.99
N TRP A 51 0.60 -8.80 7.07
CA TRP A 51 -0.74 -8.20 7.10
C TRP A 51 -1.80 -9.10 6.43
N ASP A 52 -1.35 -10.03 5.59
CA ASP A 52 -2.14 -11.04 4.90
C ASP A 52 -1.62 -12.42 5.26
N THR A 53 -2.52 -13.29 5.73
CA THR A 53 -2.25 -14.67 6.12
C THR A 53 -2.96 -15.66 5.21
N ALA A 54 -3.51 -15.18 4.09
CA ALA A 54 -4.19 -16.05 3.14
C ALA A 54 -3.19 -17.02 2.49
N ASN A 55 -3.50 -18.31 2.61
CA ASN A 55 -2.84 -19.35 1.83
C ASN A 55 -3.18 -19.12 0.36
N VAL A 56 -2.18 -19.23 -0.48
CA VAL A 56 -2.31 -19.01 -1.93
C VAL A 56 -1.79 -20.26 -2.62
N ARG A 57 -2.54 -20.71 -3.62
CA ARG A 57 -2.22 -21.92 -4.40
C ARG A 57 -1.78 -21.54 -5.79
N GLN A 58 -0.99 -22.40 -6.41
CA GLN A 58 -0.67 -22.26 -7.82
C GLN A 58 -1.87 -22.69 -8.67
N VAL A 59 -1.98 -22.09 -9.85
CA VAL A 59 -3.00 -22.45 -10.85
C VAL A 59 -2.27 -22.86 -12.10
N ALA A 60 -2.64 -23.99 -12.68
CA ALA A 60 -2.01 -24.56 -13.86
C ALA A 60 -3.05 -24.95 -14.90
N ALA A 61 -2.60 -25.20 -16.13
CA ALA A 61 -3.44 -25.71 -17.20
C ALA A 61 -3.07 -27.18 -17.48
N SER A 62 -4.05 -28.07 -17.62
CA SER A 62 -3.83 -29.50 -17.88
C SER A 62 -4.71 -30.03 -19.03
N GLY A 63 -4.32 -31.14 -19.65
CA GLY A 63 -5.10 -31.75 -20.73
C GLY A 63 -6.35 -32.50 -20.27
N GLU A 64 -6.51 -32.74 -18.96
CA GLU A 64 -7.63 -33.49 -18.40
C GLU A 64 -8.56 -32.55 -17.63
N SER A 65 -9.88 -32.75 -17.76
CA SER A 65 -10.85 -31.99 -16.97
C SER A 65 -11.04 -32.63 -15.60
N MET A 66 -10.83 -31.86 -14.53
CA MET A 66 -11.07 -32.30 -13.16
C MET A 66 -12.48 -31.89 -12.70
N TYR A 67 -13.09 -32.68 -11.81
CA TYR A 67 -14.49 -32.47 -11.35
C TYR A 67 -14.63 -31.47 -10.21
N ASP A 68 -13.53 -31.13 -9.55
CA ASP A 68 -13.48 -30.24 -8.39
C ASP A 68 -13.16 -28.77 -8.74
N ASP A 69 -12.89 -28.48 -10.01
CA ASP A 69 -12.75 -27.12 -10.51
C ASP A 69 -14.10 -26.55 -10.96
N ALA A 70 -14.61 -25.62 -10.18
CA ALA A 70 -15.82 -24.86 -10.50
C ALA A 70 -15.59 -23.37 -10.23
N PHE A 71 -15.60 -22.58 -11.30
CA PHE A 71 -15.46 -21.13 -11.25
C PHE A 71 -16.83 -20.47 -11.39
N THR A 72 -17.05 -19.35 -10.73
CA THR A 72 -18.29 -18.57 -10.89
C THR A 72 -17.99 -17.21 -11.49
N ILE A 73 -18.81 -16.77 -12.44
CA ILE A 73 -18.75 -15.40 -12.95
C ILE A 73 -19.59 -14.52 -12.02
N GLN A 74 -18.94 -13.63 -11.28
CA GLN A 74 -19.63 -12.71 -10.37
C GLN A 74 -19.74 -11.33 -10.98
N TYR A 75 -20.93 -10.76 -10.92
CA TYR A 75 -21.15 -9.36 -11.27
C TYR A 75 -20.54 -8.47 -10.19
N VAL A 76 -19.84 -7.41 -10.62
CA VAL A 76 -19.34 -6.37 -9.72
C VAL A 76 -20.07 -5.08 -10.06
N GLU A 77 -20.66 -4.47 -9.04
CA GLU A 77 -21.37 -3.20 -9.20
C GLU A 77 -20.45 -2.12 -9.78
N LYS A 78 -21.00 -1.31 -10.68
CA LYS A 78 -20.27 -0.23 -11.36
C LYS A 78 -19.57 0.71 -10.38
N ALA A 79 -20.17 1.01 -9.23
CA ALA A 79 -19.57 1.88 -8.22
C ALA A 79 -18.19 1.37 -7.72
N TYR A 80 -18.03 0.05 -7.55
CA TYR A 80 -16.73 -0.53 -7.15
C TYR A 80 -15.70 -0.51 -8.28
N VAL A 81 -16.16 -0.65 -9.53
CA VAL A 81 -15.31 -0.55 -10.73
C VAL A 81 -14.83 0.90 -10.89
N ASP A 82 -15.70 1.87 -10.70
CA ASP A 82 -15.38 3.30 -10.75
C ASP A 82 -14.41 3.68 -9.62
N ASP A 83 -14.65 3.22 -8.38
CA ASP A 83 -13.73 3.40 -7.25
C ASP A 83 -12.33 2.80 -7.54
N PHE A 84 -12.27 1.61 -8.17
CA PHE A 84 -11.01 1.00 -8.56
C PHE A 84 -10.30 1.81 -9.64
N ASN A 85 -10.99 2.17 -10.72
CA ASN A 85 -10.45 2.91 -11.84
C ASN A 85 -9.94 4.28 -11.41
N TYR A 86 -10.65 4.94 -10.49
CA TYR A 86 -10.24 6.22 -9.92
C TYR A 86 -8.85 6.12 -9.27
N VAL A 87 -8.66 5.18 -8.33
CA VAL A 87 -7.37 5.01 -7.66
C VAL A 87 -6.29 4.50 -8.62
N ALA A 88 -6.65 3.59 -9.53
CA ALA A 88 -5.73 3.08 -10.54
C ALA A 88 -5.23 4.17 -11.48
N GLY A 89 -6.08 5.15 -11.82
CA GLY A 89 -5.72 6.32 -12.62
C GLY A 89 -4.72 7.26 -11.93
N MET A 90 -4.71 7.30 -10.59
CA MET A 90 -3.77 8.11 -9.81
C MET A 90 -2.38 7.46 -9.67
N VAL A 91 -2.28 6.13 -9.83
CA VAL A 91 -1.02 5.39 -9.69
C VAL A 91 0.06 5.84 -10.68
N PRO A 92 -0.21 5.97 -12.00
CA PRO A 92 0.76 6.50 -12.96
C PRO A 92 1.26 7.89 -12.60
N PHE A 93 0.42 8.74 -12.01
CA PHE A 93 0.79 10.08 -11.62
C PHE A 93 1.88 10.07 -10.53
N LEU A 94 1.66 9.26 -9.48
CA LEU A 94 2.65 9.08 -8.40
C LEU A 94 3.94 8.41 -8.90
N LEU A 95 3.82 7.43 -9.81
CA LEU A 95 4.98 6.78 -10.41
C LEU A 95 5.81 7.74 -11.26
N ASN A 96 5.16 8.62 -12.02
CA ASN A 96 5.85 9.64 -12.82
C ASN A 96 6.65 10.59 -11.94
N LEU A 97 6.11 11.00 -10.79
CA LEU A 97 6.87 11.80 -9.84
C LEU A 97 8.12 11.06 -9.34
N ILE A 98 7.98 9.80 -8.93
CA ILE A 98 9.13 8.98 -8.49
C ILE A 98 10.17 8.87 -9.60
N LYS A 99 9.73 8.63 -10.83
CA LYS A 99 10.60 8.53 -12.00
C LYS A 99 11.34 9.83 -12.26
N ASP A 100 10.62 10.95 -12.32
CA ASP A 100 11.19 12.29 -12.49
C ASP A 100 12.27 12.56 -11.43
N ARG A 101 12.05 12.15 -10.18
CA ARG A 101 13.04 12.30 -9.10
C ARG A 101 14.27 11.41 -9.29
N ASN A 102 14.10 10.17 -9.72
CA ASN A 102 15.22 9.28 -10.04
C ASN A 102 16.04 9.80 -11.22
N ASP A 103 15.38 10.45 -12.18
CA ASP A 103 16.00 11.08 -13.35
C ASP A 103 16.54 12.49 -13.03
N THR A 104 16.58 12.90 -11.76
CA THR A 104 17.06 14.20 -11.25
C THR A 104 16.32 15.43 -11.79
N VAL A 105 15.08 15.23 -12.25
CA VAL A 105 14.22 16.31 -12.74
C VAL A 105 13.65 17.09 -11.56
N THR A 106 13.89 18.41 -11.56
CA THR A 106 13.39 19.32 -10.53
C THR A 106 11.88 19.53 -10.65
N LEU A 107 11.18 19.51 -9.52
CA LEU A 107 9.76 19.74 -9.44
C LEU A 107 9.44 21.23 -9.54
N ASN A 108 8.69 21.61 -10.58
CA ASN A 108 8.21 22.97 -10.74
C ASN A 108 6.85 23.18 -10.04
N ALA A 109 6.42 24.44 -9.91
CA ALA A 109 5.17 24.78 -9.24
C ALA A 109 3.94 24.09 -9.86
N LYS A 110 3.89 23.95 -11.20
CA LYS A 110 2.77 23.30 -11.90
C LYS A 110 2.67 21.81 -11.55
N LYS A 111 3.78 21.06 -11.65
CA LYS A 111 3.84 19.63 -11.30
C LYS A 111 3.56 19.43 -9.81
N THR A 112 4.06 20.33 -8.97
CA THR A 112 3.80 20.33 -7.52
C THR A 112 2.32 20.45 -7.25
N HIS A 113 1.66 21.47 -7.80
CA HIS A 113 0.23 21.68 -7.62
C HIS A 113 -0.60 20.48 -8.07
N LEU A 114 -0.33 19.93 -9.26
CA LEU A 114 -1.01 18.72 -9.74
C LEU A 114 -0.82 17.52 -8.80
N THR A 115 0.37 17.38 -8.23
CA THR A 115 0.68 16.32 -7.27
C THR A 115 -0.09 16.47 -5.97
N LEU A 116 -0.11 17.69 -5.43
CA LEU A 116 -0.85 17.99 -4.21
C LEU A 116 -2.34 17.72 -4.41
N THR A 117 -2.91 18.18 -5.53
CA THR A 117 -4.32 17.94 -5.86
C THR A 117 -4.61 16.44 -5.95
N ALA A 118 -3.77 15.65 -6.64
CA ALA A 118 -3.96 14.21 -6.77
C ALA A 118 -3.89 13.48 -5.41
N MET A 119 -2.96 13.85 -4.53
CA MET A 119 -2.85 13.27 -3.19
C MET A 119 -4.01 13.69 -2.29
N GLU A 120 -4.41 14.96 -2.34
CA GLU A 120 -5.57 15.46 -1.60
C GLU A 120 -6.85 14.74 -2.03
N GLU A 121 -7.01 14.52 -3.33
CA GLU A 121 -8.09 13.76 -3.91
C GLU A 121 -8.12 12.30 -3.41
N LEU A 122 -6.96 11.63 -3.37
CA LEU A 122 -6.84 10.30 -2.76
C LEU A 122 -7.17 10.30 -1.26
N ARG A 123 -6.78 11.36 -0.53
CA ARG A 123 -7.11 11.55 0.88
C ARG A 123 -8.62 11.69 1.08
N ARG A 124 -9.27 12.56 0.30
CA ARG A 124 -10.72 12.77 0.31
C ARG A 124 -11.49 11.53 -0.10
N PHE A 125 -10.99 10.79 -1.10
CA PHE A 125 -11.58 9.54 -1.56
C PHE A 125 -11.75 8.53 -0.43
N MET A 126 -10.80 8.43 0.49
CA MET A 126 -10.90 7.53 1.64
C MET A 126 -12.03 7.87 2.62
N TYR A 127 -12.61 9.07 2.53
CA TYR A 127 -13.78 9.46 3.30
C TYR A 127 -15.08 9.27 2.50
N VAL A 128 -16.11 8.80 3.19
CA VAL A 128 -17.49 8.76 2.72
C VAL A 128 -18.36 9.29 3.85
N ASN A 129 -19.12 10.36 3.60
CA ASN A 129 -19.96 11.02 4.61
C ASN A 129 -19.20 11.41 5.90
N GLY A 130 -17.98 11.91 5.75
CA GLY A 130 -17.12 12.32 6.87
C GLY A 130 -16.48 11.18 7.67
N LEU A 131 -16.72 9.92 7.30
CA LEU A 131 -16.13 8.74 7.95
C LEU A 131 -15.18 8.01 7.01
N THR A 132 -14.12 7.41 7.55
CA THR A 132 -13.19 6.62 6.77
C THR A 132 -13.84 5.34 6.25
N ASN A 133 -13.66 5.03 4.97
CA ASN A 133 -14.19 3.83 4.33
C ASN A 133 -13.13 2.72 4.20
N LYS A 134 -13.39 1.56 4.81
CA LYS A 134 -12.46 0.42 4.84
C LYS A 134 -12.18 -0.17 3.45
N ASN A 135 -13.16 -0.20 2.55
CA ASN A 135 -12.99 -0.74 1.20
C ASN A 135 -12.10 0.16 0.34
N ARG A 136 -12.32 1.48 0.43
CA ARG A 136 -11.47 2.46 -0.24
C ARG A 136 -10.04 2.46 0.30
N GLN A 137 -9.87 2.38 1.61
CA GLN A 137 -8.54 2.17 2.20
C GLN A 137 -7.89 0.83 1.78
N LYS A 138 -8.68 -0.24 1.64
CA LYS A 138 -8.19 -1.52 1.11
C LYS A 138 -7.67 -1.37 -0.32
N LEU A 139 -8.32 -0.57 -1.17
CA LEU A 139 -7.84 -0.25 -2.51
C LEU A 139 -6.47 0.44 -2.47
N MET A 140 -6.27 1.42 -1.59
CA MET A 140 -4.97 2.10 -1.42
C MET A 140 -3.83 1.12 -1.15
N ARG A 141 -4.09 0.08 -0.34
CA ARG A 141 -3.12 -0.99 -0.09
C ARG A 141 -2.96 -1.91 -1.31
N ASN A 142 -4.06 -2.37 -1.90
CA ASN A 142 -4.05 -3.35 -2.97
C ASN A 142 -3.37 -2.81 -4.24
N LEU A 143 -3.59 -1.52 -4.55
CA LEU A 143 -2.94 -0.81 -5.64
C LEU A 143 -1.57 -0.23 -5.27
N ARG A 144 -1.07 -0.56 -4.07
CA ARG A 144 0.25 -0.19 -3.57
C ARG A 144 0.51 1.31 -3.48
N VAL A 145 -0.54 2.12 -3.41
CA VAL A 145 -0.42 3.59 -3.29
C VAL A 145 0.41 3.96 -2.07
N ILE A 146 0.23 3.25 -0.95
CA ILE A 146 1.02 3.46 0.28
C ILE A 146 2.52 3.24 0.04
N ASP A 147 2.91 2.23 -0.74
CA ASP A 147 4.32 2.01 -1.07
C ASP A 147 4.87 3.14 -1.95
N LEU A 148 4.04 3.69 -2.85
CA LEU A 148 4.43 4.81 -3.71
C LEU A 148 4.62 6.09 -2.92
N LEU A 149 3.70 6.40 -1.99
CA LEU A 149 3.84 7.54 -1.09
C LEU A 149 5.12 7.45 -0.24
N VAL A 150 5.42 6.27 0.30
CA VAL A 150 6.68 6.07 1.05
C VAL A 150 7.90 6.24 0.15
N LYS A 151 7.87 5.73 -1.09
CA LYS A 151 8.96 5.96 -2.05
C LYS A 151 9.18 7.43 -2.37
N ILE A 152 8.10 8.21 -2.47
CA ILE A 152 8.20 9.68 -2.65
C ILE A 152 8.88 10.31 -1.43
N LEU A 153 8.50 9.90 -0.22
CA LEU A 153 9.11 10.38 1.03
C LEU A 153 10.58 9.97 1.20
N GLN A 154 11.01 8.89 0.54
CA GLN A 154 12.41 8.44 0.53
C GLN A 154 13.31 9.27 -0.38
N CYS A 155 12.74 10.15 -1.21
CA CYS A 155 13.54 11.07 -2.03
C CYS A 155 14.33 12.04 -1.13
N PRO A 156 15.57 12.39 -1.50
CA PRO A 156 16.32 13.42 -0.78
C PRO A 156 15.58 14.76 -0.79
N LEU A 157 15.43 15.37 0.39
CA LEU A 157 14.80 16.68 0.56
C LEU A 157 15.85 17.80 0.66
N ASP A 158 16.88 17.58 1.47
CA ASP A 158 17.89 18.60 1.76
C ASP A 158 18.75 18.92 0.53
N ALA A 159 19.11 20.21 0.41
CA ALA A 159 20.00 20.73 -0.63
C ALA A 159 19.48 20.52 -2.08
N GLN A 160 18.17 20.36 -2.24
CA GLN A 160 17.52 20.28 -3.55
C GLN A 160 17.07 21.67 -4.02
N PRO A 161 17.20 21.99 -5.32
CA PRO A 161 16.75 23.27 -5.87
C PRO A 161 15.23 23.48 -5.73
N ASP A 162 14.46 22.40 -5.60
CA ASP A 162 13.01 22.37 -5.46
C ASP A 162 12.54 21.99 -4.05
N GLU A 163 13.38 22.21 -3.03
CA GLU A 163 13.11 21.85 -1.62
C GLU A 163 11.74 22.34 -1.12
N ILE A 164 11.34 23.58 -1.44
CA ILE A 164 10.05 24.16 -1.03
C ILE A 164 8.87 23.36 -1.60
N ASN A 165 8.97 22.99 -2.87
CA ASN A 165 7.96 22.22 -3.58
C ASN A 165 7.88 20.80 -3.02
N LEU A 166 9.03 20.15 -2.82
CA LEU A 166 9.11 18.81 -2.23
C LEU A 166 8.60 18.77 -0.80
N THR A 167 8.90 19.79 0.01
CA THR A 167 8.40 19.90 1.39
C THR A 167 6.87 19.90 1.40
N SER A 168 6.24 20.60 0.46
CA SER A 168 4.79 20.62 0.33
C SER A 168 4.23 19.26 -0.06
N VAL A 169 4.87 18.58 -1.01
CA VAL A 169 4.49 17.20 -1.42
C VAL A 169 4.65 16.22 -0.26
N PHE A 170 5.72 16.34 0.54
CA PHE A 170 5.96 15.47 1.69
C PHE A 170 4.87 15.64 2.75
N LYS A 171 4.48 16.88 3.06
CA LYS A 171 3.36 17.15 3.99
C LYS A 171 2.08 16.47 3.54
N GLU A 172 1.68 16.66 2.27
CA GLU A 172 0.44 16.07 1.75
C GLU A 172 0.52 14.53 1.68
N ALA A 173 1.70 13.96 1.38
CA ALA A 173 1.93 12.53 1.46
C ALA A 173 1.75 12.00 2.89
N TYR A 174 2.31 12.67 3.91
CA TYR A 174 2.10 12.32 5.31
C TYR A 174 0.64 12.42 5.73
N ASP A 175 -0.09 13.47 5.31
CA ASP A 175 -1.52 13.62 5.64
C ASP A 175 -2.38 12.53 4.97
N THR A 176 -2.02 12.12 3.76
CA THR A 176 -2.64 10.99 3.05
C THR A 176 -2.38 9.68 3.79
N LEU A 177 -1.13 9.44 4.21
CA LEU A 177 -0.76 8.27 5.00
C LEU A 177 -1.46 8.24 6.37
N TYR A 178 -1.57 9.39 7.04
CA TYR A 178 -2.30 9.54 8.29
C TYR A 178 -3.77 9.15 8.11
N THR A 179 -4.42 9.64 7.06
CA THR A 179 -5.81 9.30 6.74
C THR A 179 -6.01 7.80 6.48
N TYR A 180 -5.05 7.16 5.83
CA TYR A 180 -5.04 5.70 5.65
C TYR A 180 -4.95 4.94 6.99
N MET A 181 -4.24 5.51 7.97
CA MET A 181 -3.97 4.90 9.27
C MET A 181 -5.12 5.00 10.28
N ILE A 182 -5.82 6.14 10.31
CA ILE A 182 -6.91 6.39 11.28
C ILE A 182 -8.17 5.56 11.06
N GLY A 183 -8.31 4.87 9.91
CA GLY A 183 -9.49 4.03 9.62
C GLY A 183 -9.63 2.74 10.44
N ARG A 184 -8.86 2.62 11.54
CA ARG A 184 -8.89 1.50 12.52
C ARG A 184 -8.84 0.11 11.87
N SER A 185 -8.08 -0.04 10.79
CA SER A 185 -7.88 -1.31 10.10
C SER A 185 -6.59 -1.98 10.59
N ARG A 186 -6.70 -3.13 11.27
CA ARG A 186 -5.53 -3.92 11.69
C ARG A 186 -4.64 -4.27 10.51
N LYS A 187 -5.22 -4.63 9.36
CA LYS A 187 -4.45 -4.96 8.15
C LYS A 187 -3.70 -3.73 7.60
N ASN A 188 -4.25 -2.52 7.76
CA ASN A 188 -3.57 -1.30 7.32
C ASN A 188 -2.37 -1.02 8.22
N ALA A 189 -2.56 -1.10 9.54
CA ALA A 189 -1.48 -0.89 10.49
C ALA A 189 -0.33 -1.88 10.29
N LEU A 190 -0.64 -3.18 10.13
CA LEU A 190 0.39 -4.19 9.86
C LEU A 190 1.09 -3.97 8.50
N TYR A 191 0.34 -3.57 7.47
CA TYR A 191 0.92 -3.27 6.16
C TYR A 191 1.89 -2.09 6.22
N PHE A 192 1.55 -1.09 7.03
CA PHE A 192 2.31 0.14 7.16
C PHE A 192 3.52 -0.01 8.09
N ALA A 193 3.43 -0.91 9.10
CA ALA A 193 4.47 -1.14 10.09
C ALA A 193 5.85 -1.50 9.52
N LYS A 194 5.90 -2.12 8.32
CA LYS A 194 7.16 -2.43 7.62
C LYS A 194 8.02 -1.20 7.31
N TYR A 195 7.45 0.00 7.39
CA TYR A 195 8.12 1.28 7.13
C TYR A 195 8.47 2.08 8.40
N ILE A 196 8.22 1.55 9.61
CA ILE A 196 8.50 2.26 10.86
C ILE A 196 9.95 2.73 10.94
N ASP A 197 10.90 1.86 10.62
CA ASP A 197 12.33 2.19 10.69
C ASP A 197 12.68 3.39 9.79
N PHE A 198 12.06 3.48 8.61
CA PHE A 198 12.23 4.62 7.72
C PHE A 198 11.64 5.89 8.34
N PHE A 199 10.42 5.83 8.88
CA PHE A 199 9.80 7.02 9.47
C PHE A 199 10.55 7.54 10.69
N GLN A 200 11.17 6.66 11.48
CA GLN A 200 12.03 7.07 12.59
C GLN A 200 13.21 7.94 12.13
N THR A 201 13.75 7.72 10.93
CA THR A 201 14.81 8.59 10.41
C THR A 201 14.31 9.97 9.99
N GLN A 202 13.00 10.19 9.89
CA GLN A 202 12.40 11.44 9.43
C GLN A 202 11.99 12.39 10.57
N PHE A 203 12.17 12.00 11.84
CA PHE A 203 11.81 12.83 13.00
C PHE A 203 12.50 14.20 13.02
N THR A 204 13.75 14.26 12.56
CA THR A 204 14.56 15.49 12.55
C THR A 204 14.41 16.29 11.24
N GLN A 205 13.51 15.87 10.35
CA GLN A 205 13.34 16.52 9.06
C GLN A 205 12.69 17.90 9.20
N LYS A 206 13.23 18.88 8.47
CA LYS A 206 12.84 20.30 8.52
C LYS A 206 11.43 20.54 7.96
N GLY A 207 10.94 21.77 8.12
CA GLY A 207 9.70 22.21 7.49
C GLY A 207 8.41 21.73 8.17
N GLY A 208 8.47 21.22 9.41
CA GLY A 208 7.31 20.71 10.14
C GLY A 208 6.97 19.24 9.84
N ILE A 209 7.80 18.55 9.05
CA ILE A 209 7.61 17.14 8.70
C ILE A 209 7.75 16.23 9.94
N GLY A 210 8.71 16.51 10.83
CA GLY A 210 8.93 15.72 12.04
C GLY A 210 7.69 15.59 12.93
N LEU A 211 6.84 16.62 13.00
CA LEU A 211 5.59 16.57 13.78
C LEU A 211 4.56 15.62 13.13
N ASN A 212 4.41 15.67 11.81
CA ASN A 212 3.52 14.77 11.07
C ASN A 212 3.94 13.30 11.24
N VAL A 213 5.25 13.05 11.16
CA VAL A 213 5.86 11.74 11.41
C VAL A 213 5.53 11.25 12.82
N ALA A 214 5.71 12.11 13.83
CA ALA A 214 5.42 11.78 15.22
C ALA A 214 3.96 11.40 15.44
N GLN A 215 3.03 12.22 14.95
CA GLN A 215 1.60 11.97 15.07
C GLN A 215 1.21 10.63 14.43
N MET A 216 1.76 10.35 13.24
CA MET A 216 1.50 9.11 12.52
C MET A 216 2.07 7.87 13.24
N ILE A 217 3.30 7.95 13.77
CA ILE A 217 3.90 6.85 14.54
C ILE A 217 3.11 6.60 15.83
N VAL A 218 2.68 7.64 16.54
CA VAL A 218 1.84 7.51 17.74
C VAL A 218 0.53 6.79 17.39
N GLU A 219 -0.17 7.21 16.34
CA GLU A 219 -1.39 6.51 15.89
C GLU A 219 -1.12 5.07 15.46
N LEU A 220 0.05 4.77 14.89
CA LEU A 220 0.45 3.43 14.48
C LEU A 220 0.77 2.51 15.66
N ILE A 221 1.29 3.04 16.76
CA ILE A 221 1.65 2.26 17.95
C ILE A 221 0.43 2.10 18.88
N ARG A 222 -0.43 3.12 18.97
CA ARG A 222 -1.60 3.13 19.86
C ARG A 222 -2.46 1.87 19.66
N ASP A 223 -2.66 1.15 20.76
CA ASP A 223 -3.49 -0.06 20.88
C ASP A 223 -3.16 -1.21 19.92
N LYS A 224 -1.92 -1.27 19.39
CA LYS A 224 -1.51 -2.30 18.41
C LYS A 224 -0.40 -3.18 18.97
N ARG A 225 -0.77 -4.10 19.86
CA ARG A 225 0.14 -5.05 20.54
C ARG A 225 1.15 -5.73 19.61
N LYS A 226 0.73 -6.25 18.43
CA LYS A 226 1.64 -6.90 17.48
C LYS A 226 2.77 -6.00 16.94
N ILE A 227 2.56 -4.68 16.94
CA ILE A 227 3.55 -3.68 16.56
C ILE A 227 4.43 -3.39 17.77
N VAL A 228 3.82 -3.16 18.95
CA VAL A 228 4.52 -2.90 20.21
C VAL A 228 5.50 -4.02 20.57
N ASP A 229 5.07 -5.28 20.46
CA ASP A 229 5.88 -6.46 20.78
C ASP A 229 7.13 -6.61 19.90
N ARG A 230 7.24 -5.84 18.81
CA ARG A 230 8.38 -5.87 17.87
C ARG A 230 9.21 -4.59 17.89
N ILE A 231 8.88 -3.62 18.74
CA ILE A 231 9.71 -2.43 18.95
C ILE A 231 10.99 -2.87 19.67
N THR A 232 12.14 -2.54 19.09
CA THR A 232 13.45 -2.91 19.62
C THR A 232 13.96 -1.90 20.64
N HIS A 233 14.89 -2.31 21.52
CA HIS A 233 15.55 -1.38 22.45
C HIS A 233 16.24 -0.22 21.72
N ALA A 234 16.90 -0.48 20.59
CA ALA A 234 17.53 0.56 19.78
C ALA A 234 16.53 1.64 19.31
N GLN A 235 15.28 1.26 19.03
CA GLN A 235 14.23 2.22 18.68
C GLN A 235 13.78 3.04 19.88
N ILE A 236 13.70 2.43 21.07
CA ILE A 236 13.41 3.14 22.32
C ILE A 236 14.53 4.16 22.62
N ASP A 237 15.79 3.75 22.49
CA ASP A 237 16.94 4.62 22.73
C ASP A 237 16.96 5.83 21.77
N GLN A 238 16.57 5.63 20.51
CA GLN A 238 16.37 6.74 19.56
C GLN A 238 15.29 7.71 20.03
N PHE A 239 14.14 7.22 20.51
CA PHE A 239 13.09 8.08 21.05
C PHE A 239 13.57 8.88 22.27
N VAL A 240 14.32 8.25 23.19
CA VAL A 240 14.91 8.92 24.35
C VAL A 240 15.89 10.01 23.91
N THR A 241 16.79 9.70 22.97
CA THR A 241 17.75 10.66 22.42
C THR A 241 17.06 11.86 21.77
N LEU A 242 15.94 11.63 21.07
CA LEU A 242 15.15 12.71 20.47
C LEU A 242 14.51 13.60 21.54
N LEU A 243 14.03 13.03 22.65
CA LEU A 243 13.48 13.78 23.77
C LEU A 243 14.55 14.64 24.46
N GLU A 244 15.72 14.07 24.72
CA GLU A 244 16.87 14.79 25.32
C GLU A 244 17.32 15.98 24.47
N LYS A 245 17.32 15.85 23.15
CA LYS A 245 17.66 16.96 22.22
C LYS A 245 16.57 18.01 22.08
N SER A 246 15.35 17.71 22.50
CA SER A 246 14.19 18.61 22.41
C SER A 246 13.90 19.38 23.71
N GLN A 247 14.61 19.07 24.80
CA GLN A 247 14.72 19.90 26.01
C GLN A 247 15.77 21.00 25.83
#